data_AF-A0A9D0LHX4-F1
#
_entry.id   AF-A0A9D0LHX4-F1
#
_cell.length_a   1.000
_cell.length_b   1.000
_cell.length_c   1.000
_cell.angle_alpha   90.00
_cell.angle_beta   90.00
_cell.angle_gamma   90.00
#
_symmetry.space_group_name_H-M   'P 1'
#
loop_
_entity.id
_entity.type
_entity.pdbx_description
1 polymer ?
#
loop_
_entity_poly.entity_id
_entity_poly.type
_entity_poly.pdbx_seq_one_letter_code
_entity_poly.pdbx_strand_id
1 'polypeptide(L)'
;MPVFRFKAVKPGGEVFEGELEMADEQSLVRHLQAEGWMPVRVEPAGGAEARLRRLFSPRPRRRLNQKKILHFTQELATLLEAGLTLDRALQILGELSDDGELQGLMQRLRERVQSGTTFSQALAEEQGLFSPLYLNMVKAGEVGGVMQVTLARVAEYLERSNDLRESVRSALTYPMILLLVAGLSVILLLVFVVPQFSQMFADMGQALPLPTRIVIAAGDLFRDYWWLLLGILLLGIAWLRASLENEQARRRWDRRLLGWPLIGDLLAKVETARFARTLATLLEAGLPLLSALKLVQGGISNSVIASGLAEAAENLKRGRGLADPLLEQRVLPPLALQMIKVGEESGNLEPMLTKVADVFDQEVRESVKQMLTLLEPLLIVGLGLIVAGIIVSILLAVLSANELAF
;
A
#
# COMPACT_ATOMS: atom_id res chain seq x y z
N MET A 1 47.27 -0.27 -8.20
CA MET A 1 46.59 -1.46 -8.77
C MET A 1 45.42 -1.79 -7.84
N PRO A 2 44.32 -2.40 -8.29
CA PRO A 2 43.19 -2.66 -7.40
C PRO A 2 43.57 -3.70 -6.34
N VAL A 3 43.27 -3.39 -5.08
CA VAL A 3 43.37 -4.34 -3.96
C VAL A 3 42.11 -5.19 -3.99
N PHE A 4 42.25 -6.51 -3.84
CA PHE A 4 41.13 -7.44 -3.70
C PHE A 4 41.20 -8.12 -2.33
N ARG A 5 40.06 -8.19 -1.65
CA ARG A 5 39.88 -9.01 -0.46
C ARG A 5 39.36 -10.37 -0.88
N PHE A 6 39.98 -11.43 -0.37
CA PHE A 6 39.59 -12.79 -0.68
C PHE A 6 39.40 -13.62 0.58
N LYS A 7 38.53 -14.63 0.46
CA LYS A 7 38.33 -15.71 1.41
C LYS A 7 38.54 -17.02 0.66
N ALA A 8 39.51 -17.82 1.08
CA ALA A 8 39.84 -19.09 0.45
C ALA A 8 40.03 -20.20 1.49
N VAL A 9 39.77 -21.44 1.11
CA VAL A 9 39.96 -22.63 1.97
C VAL A 9 41.24 -23.32 1.56
N LYS A 10 42.13 -23.54 2.53
CA LYS A 10 43.36 -24.33 2.33
C LYS A 10 43.02 -25.83 2.22
N PRO A 11 43.92 -26.66 1.68
CA PRO A 11 43.72 -28.11 1.59
C PRO A 11 43.41 -28.81 2.94
N GLY A 12 43.76 -28.19 4.07
CA GLY A 12 43.44 -28.67 5.42
C GLY A 12 42.07 -28.26 5.97
N GLY A 13 41.22 -27.59 5.19
CA GLY A 13 39.89 -27.13 5.62
C GLY A 13 39.88 -25.82 6.41
N GLU A 14 41.04 -25.25 6.73
CA GLU A 14 41.15 -23.93 7.34
C GLU A 14 40.79 -22.82 6.36
N VAL A 15 39.94 -21.91 6.82
CA VAL A 15 39.47 -20.76 6.05
C VAL A 15 40.42 -19.59 6.31
N PHE A 16 41.01 -19.06 5.23
CA PHE A 16 41.95 -17.95 5.28
C PHE A 16 41.37 -16.72 4.57
N GLU A 17 41.45 -15.57 5.21
CA GLU A 17 41.02 -14.27 4.69
C GLU A 17 42.22 -13.32 4.59
N GLY A 18 42.35 -12.64 3.45
CA GLY A 18 43.47 -11.73 3.20
C GLY A 18 43.16 -10.71 2.12
N GLU A 19 44.08 -9.77 1.92
CA GLU A 19 44.01 -8.76 0.86
C GLU A 19 45.26 -8.88 -0.02
N LEU A 20 45.06 -8.90 -1.34
CA LEU A 20 46.14 -8.95 -2.31
C LEU A 20 45.91 -7.91 -3.42
N GLU A 21 46.97 -7.25 -3.85
CA GLU A 21 46.93 -6.40 -5.03
C GLU A 21 47.09 -7.23 -6.30
N MET A 22 46.11 -7.16 -7.19
CA MET A 22 46.10 -7.89 -8.46
C MET A 22 45.57 -7.01 -9.59
N ALA A 23 45.86 -7.38 -10.83
CA ALA A 23 45.37 -6.64 -12.00
C ALA A 23 43.85 -6.76 -12.18
N ASP A 24 43.29 -7.95 -11.93
CA ASP A 24 41.88 -8.28 -12.08
C ASP A 24 41.48 -9.48 -11.20
N GLU A 25 40.17 -9.68 -11.03
CA GLU A 25 39.61 -10.76 -10.20
C GLU A 25 40.04 -12.16 -10.69
N GLN A 26 40.14 -12.37 -12.01
CA GLN A 26 40.52 -13.67 -12.56
C GLN A 26 41.99 -13.99 -12.28
N SER A 27 42.88 -12.99 -12.26
CA SER A 27 44.28 -13.18 -11.86
C SER A 27 44.41 -13.57 -10.39
N LEU A 28 43.58 -13.01 -9.49
CA LEU A 28 43.58 -13.42 -8.09
C LEU A 28 43.09 -14.87 -7.93
N VAL A 29 42.01 -15.25 -8.61
CA VAL A 29 41.48 -16.62 -8.57
C VAL A 29 42.53 -17.62 -9.06
N ARG A 30 43.23 -17.32 -10.17
CA ARG A 30 44.31 -18.18 -10.68
C ARG A 30 45.49 -18.29 -9.73
N HIS A 31 45.87 -17.20 -9.07
CA HIS A 31 46.93 -17.21 -8.07
C HIS A 31 46.56 -18.05 -6.84
N LEU A 32 45.34 -17.89 -6.31
CA LEU A 32 44.84 -18.69 -5.20
C LEU A 32 44.78 -20.19 -5.54
N GLN A 33 44.33 -20.52 -6.74
CA GLN A 33 44.30 -21.90 -7.24
C GLN A 33 45.72 -22.49 -7.43
N ALA A 34 46.69 -21.68 -7.89
CA ALA A 34 48.08 -22.11 -8.04
C ALA A 34 48.75 -22.43 -6.69
N GLU A 35 48.37 -21.71 -5.63
CA GLU A 35 48.78 -21.98 -4.23
C GLU A 35 47.98 -23.13 -3.58
N GLY A 36 47.08 -23.78 -4.34
CA GLY A 36 46.24 -24.88 -3.87
C GLY A 36 45.11 -24.45 -2.93
N TRP A 37 44.76 -23.16 -2.89
CA TRP A 37 43.66 -22.63 -2.09
C TRP A 37 42.39 -22.56 -2.95
N MET A 38 41.26 -23.01 -2.40
CA MET A 38 39.97 -22.89 -3.08
C MET A 38 39.32 -21.53 -2.75
N PRO A 39 39.17 -20.61 -3.71
CA PRO A 39 38.51 -19.34 -3.47
C PRO A 39 37.01 -19.54 -3.22
N VAL A 40 36.52 -19.00 -2.10
CA VAL A 40 35.09 -19.01 -1.72
C VAL A 40 34.43 -17.68 -2.07
N ARG A 41 35.18 -16.58 -1.90
CA ARG A 41 34.69 -15.23 -2.16
C ARG A 41 35.85 -14.32 -2.51
N VAL A 42 35.75 -13.61 -3.62
CA VAL A 42 36.68 -12.55 -4.01
C VAL A 42 35.86 -11.28 -4.19
N GLU A 43 36.26 -10.21 -3.52
CA GLU A 43 35.63 -8.90 -3.66
C GLU A 43 36.70 -7.83 -3.83
N PRO A 44 36.50 -6.83 -4.70
CA PRO A 44 37.40 -5.69 -4.75
C PRO A 44 37.41 -4.98 -3.39
N ALA A 45 38.58 -4.86 -2.78
CA ALA A 45 38.80 -4.13 -1.55
C ALA A 45 38.76 -2.62 -1.87
N GLY A 46 37.54 -2.09 -1.95
CA GLY A 46 37.22 -0.70 -1.65
C GLY A 46 38.06 0.39 -2.32
N GLY A 47 38.09 0.46 -3.66
CA GLY A 47 38.39 1.71 -4.35
C GLY A 47 37.26 2.74 -4.22
N ALA A 48 37.54 4.03 -4.47
CA ALA A 48 36.59 5.15 -4.38
C ALA A 48 35.26 4.89 -5.14
N GLU A 49 35.29 4.09 -6.21
CA GLU A 49 34.11 3.66 -6.97
C GLU A 49 33.16 2.73 -6.19
N ALA A 50 33.67 1.88 -5.28
CA ALA A 50 32.84 1.03 -4.42
C ALA A 50 32.16 1.84 -3.31
N ARG A 51 32.80 2.92 -2.82
CA ARG A 51 32.17 3.88 -1.90
C ARG A 51 31.11 4.72 -2.60
N LEU A 52 31.36 5.19 -3.83
CA LEU A 52 30.37 5.90 -4.64
C LEU A 52 29.19 5.00 -5.00
N ARG A 53 29.41 3.75 -5.42
CA ARG A 53 28.31 2.79 -5.64
C ARG A 53 27.51 2.51 -4.36
N ARG A 54 28.13 2.44 -3.17
CA ARG A 54 27.41 2.30 -1.89
C ARG A 54 26.65 3.56 -1.45
N LEU A 55 27.09 4.75 -1.87
CA LEU A 55 26.34 6.00 -1.65
C LEU A 55 25.16 6.17 -2.61
N PHE A 56 25.29 5.69 -3.86
CA PHE A 56 24.28 5.89 -4.92
C PHE A 56 23.40 4.67 -5.22
N SER A 57 23.65 3.51 -4.59
CA SER A 57 22.66 2.44 -4.55
C SER A 57 21.91 2.54 -3.22
N PRO A 58 20.70 3.11 -3.21
CA PRO A 58 19.79 2.77 -2.13
C PRO A 58 19.58 1.28 -2.31
N ARG A 59 20.17 0.42 -1.48
CA ARG A 59 19.53 -0.86 -1.24
C ARG A 59 18.20 -0.46 -0.62
N PRO A 60 17.06 -0.57 -1.32
CA PRO A 60 15.83 -0.58 -0.57
C PRO A 60 16.02 -1.80 0.35
N ARG A 61 16.01 -1.59 1.68
CA ARG A 61 15.49 -2.67 2.52
C ARG A 61 14.17 -3.02 1.85
N ARG A 62 14.09 -4.15 1.14
CA ARG A 62 12.84 -4.56 0.52
C ARG A 62 11.98 -4.77 1.76
N ARG A 63 11.09 -3.81 2.03
CA ARG A 63 10.20 -3.92 3.17
C ARG A 63 9.39 -5.19 2.88
N LEU A 64 9.40 -6.14 3.82
CA LEU A 64 8.54 -7.31 3.73
C LEU A 64 7.11 -6.81 3.42
N ASN A 65 6.55 -7.29 2.31
CA ASN A 65 5.20 -6.90 1.93
C ASN A 65 4.21 -7.56 2.88
N GLN A 66 3.05 -6.93 3.09
CA GLN A 66 1.99 -7.42 3.98
C GLN A 66 1.56 -8.86 3.65
N LYS A 67 1.59 -9.25 2.38
CA LYS A 67 1.31 -10.63 1.95
C LYS A 67 2.32 -11.65 2.51
N LYS A 68 3.61 -11.29 2.60
CA LYS A 68 4.63 -12.17 3.21
C LYS A 68 4.41 -12.31 4.72
N ILE A 69 4.00 -11.23 5.38
CA ILE A 69 3.66 -11.24 6.81
C ILE A 69 2.41 -12.11 7.06
N LEU A 70 1.41 -12.04 6.18
CA LEU A 70 0.24 -12.93 6.22
C LEU A 70 0.66 -14.40 6.13
N HIS A 71 1.44 -14.78 5.10
CA HIS A 71 1.92 -16.16 4.94
C HIS A 71 2.72 -16.64 6.16
N PHE A 72 3.68 -15.83 6.62
CA PHE A 72 4.43 -16.11 7.84
C PHE A 72 3.51 -16.38 9.04
N THR A 73 2.49 -15.55 9.22
CA THR A 73 1.57 -15.66 10.36
C THR A 73 0.68 -16.90 10.24
N GLN A 74 0.18 -17.21 9.04
CA GLN A 74 -0.60 -18.41 8.76
C GLN A 74 0.21 -19.68 9.04
N GLU A 75 1.40 -19.78 8.47
CA GLU A 75 2.27 -20.94 8.65
C GLU A 75 2.69 -21.11 10.11
N LEU A 76 3.00 -20.01 10.80
CA LEU A 76 3.32 -20.04 12.23
C LEU A 76 2.12 -20.50 13.06
N ALA A 77 0.90 -19.99 12.78
CA ALA A 77 -0.32 -20.42 13.45
C ALA A 77 -0.54 -21.93 13.26
N THR A 78 -0.45 -22.43 12.01
CA THR A 78 -0.62 -23.86 11.69
C THR A 78 0.38 -24.74 12.43
N LEU A 79 1.66 -24.35 12.51
CA LEU A 79 2.66 -25.14 13.24
C LEU A 79 2.40 -25.15 14.76
N LEU A 80 1.99 -24.01 15.34
CA LEU A 80 1.66 -23.97 16.76
C LEU A 80 0.37 -24.75 17.09
N GLU A 81 -0.62 -24.72 16.20
CA GLU A 81 -1.85 -25.54 16.30
C GLU A 81 -1.53 -27.05 16.25
N ALA A 82 -0.53 -27.44 15.44
CA ALA A 82 -0.01 -28.80 15.42
C ALA A 82 0.79 -29.18 16.69
N GLY A 83 0.89 -28.28 17.68
CA GLY A 83 1.50 -28.53 18.98
C GLY A 83 3.01 -28.29 19.02
N LEU A 84 3.61 -27.70 17.98
CA LEU A 84 5.03 -27.37 18.01
C LEU A 84 5.29 -26.19 18.95
N THR A 85 6.49 -26.15 19.55
CA THR A 85 6.95 -24.99 20.29
C THR A 85 7.27 -23.83 19.35
N LEU A 86 7.15 -22.59 19.84
CA LEU A 86 7.46 -21.39 19.06
C LEU A 86 8.87 -21.40 18.49
N ASP A 87 9.87 -21.83 19.27
CA ASP A 87 11.24 -22.00 18.80
C ASP A 87 11.33 -22.95 17.60
N ARG A 88 10.71 -24.13 17.71
CA ARG A 88 10.77 -25.15 16.67
C ARG A 88 10.02 -24.72 15.42
N ALA A 89 8.88 -24.04 15.60
CA ALA A 89 8.11 -23.50 14.49
C ALA A 89 8.92 -22.43 13.72
N LEU A 90 9.53 -21.47 14.42
CA LEU A 90 10.38 -20.45 13.79
C LEU A 90 11.59 -21.05 13.07
N GLN A 91 12.18 -22.12 13.62
CA GLN A 91 13.26 -22.85 12.97
C GLN A 91 12.81 -23.47 11.64
N ILE A 92 11.70 -24.25 11.67
CA ILE A 92 11.18 -24.94 10.48
C ILE A 92 10.86 -23.94 9.38
N LEU A 93 10.17 -22.85 9.72
CA LEU A 93 9.83 -21.84 8.72
C LEU A 93 11.07 -21.15 8.14
N GLY A 94 12.11 -20.93 8.96
CA GLY A 94 13.38 -20.35 8.49
C GLY A 94 14.16 -21.28 7.57
N GLU A 95 14.04 -22.59 7.76
CA GLU A 95 14.65 -23.62 6.89
C GLU A 95 13.87 -23.81 5.58
N LEU A 96 12.55 -23.63 5.60
CA LEU A 96 11.68 -23.78 4.44
C LEU A 96 11.56 -22.53 3.56
N SER A 97 11.96 -21.36 4.07
CA SER A 97 11.79 -20.11 3.32
C SER A 97 12.88 -19.91 2.26
N ASP A 98 12.47 -19.79 1.00
CA ASP A 98 13.35 -19.39 -0.11
C ASP A 98 13.68 -17.87 -0.11
N ASP A 99 13.06 -17.10 0.79
CA ASP A 99 13.22 -15.65 0.87
C ASP A 99 14.21 -15.27 1.97
N GLY A 100 15.40 -14.81 1.56
CA GLY A 100 16.46 -14.43 2.50
C GLY A 100 16.08 -13.34 3.51
N GLU A 101 15.10 -12.47 3.22
CA GLU A 101 14.61 -11.49 4.19
C GLU A 101 13.71 -12.13 5.25
N LEU A 102 12.87 -13.10 4.85
CA LEU A 102 11.97 -13.80 5.75
C LEU A 102 12.73 -14.80 6.62
N GLN A 103 13.69 -15.52 6.03
CA GLN A 103 14.63 -16.37 6.75
C GLN A 103 15.41 -15.55 7.80
N GLY A 104 15.94 -14.40 7.41
CA GLY A 104 16.62 -13.50 8.34
C GLY A 104 15.72 -12.99 9.47
N LEU A 105 14.44 -12.70 9.18
CA LEU A 105 13.45 -12.33 10.20
C LEU A 105 13.22 -13.47 11.19
N MET A 106 12.96 -14.68 10.70
CA MET A 106 12.70 -15.86 11.53
C MET A 106 13.88 -16.20 12.43
N GLN A 107 15.09 -16.12 11.90
CA GLN A 107 16.30 -16.33 12.67
C GLN A 107 16.43 -15.30 13.81
N ARG A 108 16.25 -14.00 13.52
CA ARG A 108 16.31 -12.95 14.56
C ARG A 108 15.22 -13.12 15.61
N LEU A 109 13.99 -13.42 15.21
CA LEU A 109 12.88 -13.66 16.14
C LEU A 109 13.18 -14.88 17.03
N ARG A 110 13.71 -15.95 16.43
CA ARG A 110 14.07 -17.18 17.15
C ARG A 110 15.18 -16.94 18.17
N GLU A 111 16.29 -16.30 17.76
CA GLU A 111 17.43 -15.96 18.63
C GLU A 111 16.96 -15.14 19.85
N ARG A 112 16.05 -14.18 19.63
CA ARG A 112 15.46 -13.37 20.69
C ARG A 112 14.60 -14.19 21.65
N VAL A 113 13.68 -15.00 21.12
CA VAL A 113 12.84 -15.88 21.95
C VAL A 113 13.71 -16.85 22.76
N GLN A 114 14.78 -17.40 22.17
CA GLN A 114 15.75 -18.25 22.87
C GLN A 114 16.52 -17.50 23.96
N SER A 115 16.78 -16.22 23.78
CA SER A 115 17.41 -15.36 24.81
C SER A 115 16.47 -15.01 25.97
N GLY A 116 15.20 -15.43 25.91
CA GLY A 116 14.21 -15.23 26.96
C GLY A 116 13.33 -13.98 26.80
N THR A 117 13.46 -13.23 25.69
CA THR A 117 12.53 -12.13 25.39
C THR A 117 11.18 -12.68 24.96
N THR A 118 10.10 -12.00 25.34
CA THR A 118 8.75 -12.37 24.92
C THR A 118 8.61 -12.22 23.41
N PHE A 119 7.81 -13.07 22.76
CA PHE A 119 7.62 -13.04 21.31
C PHE A 119 7.03 -11.71 20.84
N SER A 120 6.09 -11.16 21.62
CA SER A 120 5.52 -9.82 21.35
C SER A 120 6.56 -8.70 21.38
N GLN A 121 7.57 -8.79 22.24
CA GLN A 121 8.69 -7.84 22.29
C GLN A 121 9.63 -8.05 21.11
N ALA A 122 9.98 -9.31 20.79
CA ALA A 122 10.82 -9.64 19.66
C ALA A 122 10.25 -9.09 18.33
N LEU A 123 8.94 -9.19 18.13
CA LEU A 123 8.23 -8.60 16.99
C LEU A 123 8.22 -7.07 17.00
N ALA A 124 8.10 -6.44 18.17
CA ALA A 124 8.07 -4.97 18.28
C ALA A 124 9.40 -4.33 17.89
N GLU A 125 10.52 -5.04 18.09
CA GLU A 125 11.85 -4.57 17.70
C GLU A 125 12.11 -4.62 16.18
N GLU A 126 11.29 -5.35 15.44
CA GLU A 126 11.35 -5.45 13.98
C GLU A 126 10.68 -4.22 13.33
N GLN A 127 11.38 -3.09 13.44
CA GLN A 127 11.03 -1.70 13.07
C GLN A 127 9.92 -1.55 12.01
N GLY A 128 8.67 -1.45 12.50
CA GLY A 128 7.51 -1.09 11.67
C GLY A 128 7.04 -2.16 10.70
N LEU A 129 7.50 -3.42 10.85
CA LEU A 129 6.97 -4.55 10.08
C LEU A 129 5.59 -4.98 10.59
N PHE A 130 5.40 -5.01 11.90
CA PHE A 130 4.15 -5.44 12.52
C PHE A 130 3.31 -4.24 12.95
N SER A 131 2.00 -4.31 12.73
CA SER A 131 1.08 -3.24 13.14
C SER A 131 0.89 -3.24 14.66
N PRO A 132 0.51 -2.10 15.28
CA PRO A 132 0.19 -2.06 16.71
C PRO A 132 -0.89 -3.09 17.11
N LEU A 133 -1.86 -3.34 16.23
CA LEU A 133 -2.88 -4.37 16.44
C LEU A 133 -2.27 -5.77 16.54
N TYR A 134 -1.41 -6.13 15.58
CA TYR A 134 -0.70 -7.41 15.54
C TYR A 134 0.06 -7.64 16.85
N LEU A 135 0.88 -6.65 17.25
CA LEU A 135 1.71 -6.74 18.45
C LEU A 135 0.87 -6.91 19.72
N ASN A 136 -0.24 -6.17 19.84
CA ASN A 136 -1.10 -6.25 21.03
C ASN A 136 -1.89 -7.55 21.10
N MET A 137 -2.34 -8.10 19.97
CA MET A 137 -2.96 -9.42 19.93
C MET A 137 -1.95 -10.47 20.36
N VAL A 138 -0.77 -10.53 19.73
CA VAL A 138 0.27 -11.50 20.11
C VAL A 138 0.63 -11.38 21.59
N LYS A 139 0.75 -10.16 22.12
CA LYS A 139 0.99 -9.94 23.55
C LYS A 139 -0.14 -10.50 24.44
N ALA A 140 -1.40 -10.31 24.06
CA ALA A 140 -2.54 -10.86 24.81
C ALA A 140 -2.55 -12.39 24.76
N GLY A 141 -2.26 -12.98 23.59
CA GLY A 141 -2.14 -14.42 23.41
C GLY A 141 -0.98 -15.02 24.21
N GLU A 142 0.14 -14.30 24.29
CA GLU A 142 1.31 -14.68 25.08
C GLU A 142 1.03 -14.68 26.58
N VAL A 143 0.42 -13.63 27.10
CA VAL A 143 0.02 -13.53 28.52
C VAL A 143 -1.05 -14.55 28.87
N GLY A 144 -1.99 -14.79 27.95
CA GLY A 144 -3.09 -15.75 28.13
C GLY A 144 -2.71 -17.21 27.85
N GLY A 145 -1.49 -17.49 27.39
CA GLY A 145 -1.05 -18.84 27.04
C GLY A 145 -1.80 -19.47 25.85
N VAL A 146 -2.44 -18.66 25.01
CA VAL A 146 -3.28 -19.06 23.87
C VAL A 146 -2.73 -18.50 22.55
N MET A 147 -1.42 -18.65 22.36
CA MET A 147 -0.70 -18.14 21.18
C MET A 147 -1.24 -18.72 19.87
N GLN A 148 -1.61 -20.01 19.86
CA GLN A 148 -2.19 -20.72 18.72
C GLN A 148 -3.42 -19.99 18.20
N VAL A 149 -4.43 -19.85 19.06
CA VAL A 149 -5.71 -19.20 18.77
C VAL A 149 -5.50 -17.76 18.35
N THR A 150 -4.56 -17.07 19.01
CA THR A 150 -4.33 -15.66 18.74
C THR A 150 -3.67 -15.43 17.39
N LEU A 151 -2.67 -16.22 17.02
CA LEU A 151 -2.04 -16.12 15.69
C LEU A 151 -3.00 -16.51 14.58
N ALA A 152 -3.86 -17.51 14.78
CA ALA A 152 -4.91 -17.86 13.83
C ALA A 152 -5.86 -16.67 13.57
N ARG A 153 -6.28 -15.96 14.63
CA ARG A 153 -7.09 -14.73 14.50
C ARG A 153 -6.36 -13.58 13.83
N VAL A 154 -5.08 -13.41 14.13
CA VAL A 154 -4.25 -12.39 13.43
C VAL A 154 -4.14 -12.73 11.95
N ALA A 155 -3.94 -14.00 11.60
CA ALA A 155 -3.90 -14.47 10.22
C ALA A 155 -5.22 -14.20 9.49
N GLU A 156 -6.37 -14.56 10.10
CA GLU A 156 -7.69 -14.29 9.53
C GLU A 156 -7.93 -12.78 9.31
N TYR A 157 -7.55 -11.93 10.28
CA TYR A 157 -7.63 -10.48 10.13
C TYR A 157 -6.79 -9.98 8.94
N LEU A 158 -5.54 -10.46 8.83
CA LEU A 158 -4.63 -10.08 7.75
C LEU A 158 -5.15 -10.56 6.38
N GLU A 159 -5.73 -11.75 6.31
CA GLU A 159 -6.34 -12.34 5.11
C GLU A 159 -7.51 -11.50 4.63
N ARG A 160 -8.50 -11.25 5.50
CA ARG A 160 -9.65 -10.41 5.16
C ARG A 160 -9.22 -8.99 4.75
N SER A 161 -8.21 -8.43 5.41
CA SER A 161 -7.65 -7.13 5.03
C SER A 161 -6.96 -7.15 3.65
N ASN A 162 -6.24 -8.23 3.34
CA ASN A 162 -5.64 -8.43 2.03
C ASN A 162 -6.71 -8.60 0.95
N ASP A 163 -7.72 -9.42 1.19
CA ASP A 163 -8.82 -9.68 0.25
C ASP A 163 -9.60 -8.43 -0.09
N LEU A 164 -9.87 -7.57 0.90
CA LEU A 164 -10.51 -6.28 0.66
C LEU A 164 -9.63 -5.38 -0.21
N ARG A 165 -8.34 -5.28 0.11
CA ARG A 165 -7.38 -4.49 -0.69
C ARG A 165 -7.24 -5.02 -2.10
N GLU A 166 -7.17 -6.33 -2.27
CA GLU A 166 -7.05 -7.01 -3.56
C GLU A 166 -8.32 -6.87 -4.38
N SER A 167 -9.49 -6.95 -3.75
CA SER A 167 -10.78 -6.67 -4.40
C SER A 167 -10.83 -5.24 -4.91
N VAL A 168 -10.47 -4.26 -4.08
CA VAL A 168 -10.42 -2.83 -4.47
C VAL A 168 -9.41 -2.62 -5.60
N ARG A 169 -8.20 -3.20 -5.49
CA ARG A 169 -7.15 -3.06 -6.51
C ARG A 169 -7.54 -3.69 -7.84
N SER A 170 -8.10 -4.90 -7.80
CA SER A 170 -8.57 -5.61 -8.99
C SER A 170 -9.67 -4.83 -9.69
N ALA A 171 -10.62 -4.28 -8.91
CA ALA A 171 -11.71 -3.47 -9.44
C ALA A 171 -11.19 -2.18 -10.12
N LEU A 172 -10.13 -1.57 -9.59
CA LEU A 172 -9.49 -0.37 -10.19
C LEU A 172 -8.57 -0.67 -11.38
N THR A 173 -8.23 -1.93 -11.65
CA THR A 173 -7.26 -2.29 -12.70
C THR A 173 -7.81 -1.98 -14.09
N TYR A 174 -9.06 -2.36 -14.38
CA TYR A 174 -9.69 -2.11 -15.67
C TYR A 174 -9.81 -0.60 -16.00
N PRO A 175 -10.35 0.27 -15.12
CA PRO A 175 -10.37 1.71 -15.37
C PRO A 175 -9.00 2.33 -15.59
N MET A 176 -7.97 1.89 -14.87
CA MET A 176 -6.61 2.39 -15.08
C MET A 176 -6.07 2.04 -16.48
N ILE A 177 -6.30 0.81 -16.94
CA ILE A 177 -5.91 0.40 -18.30
C ILE A 177 -6.68 1.22 -19.33
N LEU A 178 -7.99 1.36 -19.16
CA LEU A 178 -8.84 2.13 -20.08
C LEU A 178 -8.40 3.60 -20.14
N LEU A 179 -8.16 4.24 -18.98
CA LEU A 179 -7.65 5.61 -18.89
C LEU A 179 -6.28 5.77 -19.54
N LEU A 180 -5.38 4.80 -19.36
CA LEU A 180 -4.05 4.82 -19.96
C LEU A 180 -4.15 4.71 -21.49
N VAL A 181 -4.92 3.76 -22.01
CA VAL A 181 -5.10 3.56 -23.46
C VAL A 181 -5.82 4.75 -24.09
N ALA A 182 -6.88 5.24 -23.47
CA ALA A 182 -7.62 6.42 -23.91
C ALA A 182 -6.73 7.67 -23.92
N GLY A 183 -6.01 7.91 -22.82
CA GLY A 183 -5.09 9.04 -22.69
C GLY A 183 -3.97 8.99 -23.72
N LEU A 184 -3.36 7.81 -23.92
CA LEU A 184 -2.34 7.61 -24.95
C LEU A 184 -2.90 7.86 -26.36
N SER A 185 -4.12 7.41 -26.63
CA SER A 185 -4.79 7.62 -27.92
C SER A 185 -5.04 9.11 -28.20
N VAL A 186 -5.52 9.86 -27.21
CA VAL A 186 -5.75 11.31 -27.32
C VAL A 186 -4.41 12.04 -27.50
N ILE A 187 -3.38 11.70 -26.72
CA ILE A 187 -2.04 12.30 -26.86
C ILE A 187 -1.49 12.03 -28.25
N LEU A 188 -1.58 10.80 -28.76
CA LEU A 188 -1.12 10.46 -30.11
C LEU A 188 -1.83 11.30 -31.16
N LEU A 189 -3.14 11.47 -31.03
CA LEU A 189 -3.95 12.25 -31.97
C LEU A 189 -3.54 13.74 -31.92
N LEU A 190 -3.41 14.32 -30.73
CA LEU A 190 -3.01 15.73 -30.56
C LEU A 190 -1.55 16.01 -30.99
N VAL A 191 -0.63 15.09 -30.72
CA VAL A 191 0.80 15.29 -30.96
C VAL A 191 1.22 14.90 -32.37
N PHE A 192 0.57 13.93 -33.02
CA PHE A 192 0.97 13.48 -34.36
C PHE A 192 -0.04 13.85 -35.45
N VAL A 193 -1.34 13.65 -35.21
CA VAL A 193 -2.36 13.78 -36.27
C VAL A 193 -2.74 15.25 -36.48
N VAL A 194 -3.12 15.95 -35.42
CA VAL A 194 -3.57 17.35 -35.50
C VAL A 194 -2.53 18.30 -36.13
N PRO A 195 -1.22 18.21 -35.83
CA PRO A 195 -0.21 19.10 -36.40
C PRO A 195 0.00 18.92 -37.91
N GLN A 196 -0.19 17.70 -38.44
CA GLN A 196 -0.10 17.46 -39.88
C GLN A 196 -1.14 18.27 -40.66
N PHE A 197 -2.36 18.39 -40.12
CA PHE A 197 -3.37 19.27 -40.69
C PHE A 197 -2.99 20.74 -40.55
N SER A 198 -2.49 21.16 -39.39
CA SER A 198 -2.03 22.55 -39.20
C SER A 198 -1.00 22.98 -40.25
N GLN A 199 0.00 22.14 -40.53
CA GLN A 199 1.02 22.40 -41.54
C GLN A 199 0.41 22.56 -42.94
N MET A 200 -0.51 21.66 -43.31
CA MET A 200 -1.24 21.73 -44.58
C MET A 200 -2.01 23.05 -44.76
N PHE A 201 -2.68 23.55 -43.71
CA PHE A 201 -3.40 24.83 -43.76
C PHE A 201 -2.48 26.05 -43.81
N ALA A 202 -1.35 25.99 -43.12
CA ALA A 202 -0.33 27.05 -43.16
C ALA A 202 0.24 27.20 -44.57
N ASP A 203 0.49 26.10 -45.27
CA ASP A 203 0.98 26.09 -46.66
C ASP A 203 -0.08 26.65 -47.64
N MET A 204 -1.36 26.55 -47.32
CA MET A 204 -2.47 27.16 -48.08
C MET A 204 -2.69 28.66 -47.78
N GLY A 205 -1.93 29.25 -46.85
CA GLY A 205 -2.02 30.67 -46.49
C GLY A 205 -3.31 31.07 -45.77
N GLN A 206 -4.03 30.10 -45.18
CA GLN A 206 -5.34 30.33 -44.58
C GLN A 206 -5.32 30.28 -43.05
N ALA A 207 -6.21 31.05 -42.43
CA ALA A 207 -6.34 31.08 -40.99
C ALA A 207 -7.23 29.91 -40.51
N LEU A 208 -6.69 29.06 -39.64
CA LEU A 208 -7.40 27.90 -39.08
C LEU A 208 -8.72 28.29 -38.38
N PRO A 209 -9.78 27.46 -38.44
CA PRO A 209 -11.00 27.67 -37.65
C PRO A 209 -10.74 27.67 -36.14
N LEU A 210 -11.57 28.39 -35.38
CA LEU A 210 -11.45 28.50 -33.91
C LEU A 210 -11.40 27.15 -33.17
N PRO A 211 -12.26 26.15 -33.48
CA PRO A 211 -12.21 24.84 -32.82
C PRO A 211 -10.85 24.14 -33.02
N THR A 212 -10.30 24.19 -34.23
CA THR A 212 -9.01 23.60 -34.59
C THR A 212 -7.86 24.27 -33.85
N ARG A 213 -7.91 25.60 -33.66
CA ARG A 213 -6.89 26.32 -32.86
C ARG A 213 -6.90 25.92 -31.39
N ILE A 214 -8.08 25.68 -30.80
CA ILE A 214 -8.18 25.22 -29.40
C ILE A 214 -7.56 23.82 -29.25
N VAL A 215 -7.85 22.91 -30.20
CA VAL A 215 -7.29 21.56 -30.21
C VAL A 215 -5.76 21.57 -30.38
N ILE A 216 -5.25 22.41 -31.29
CA ILE A 216 -3.80 22.60 -31.48
C ILE A 216 -3.15 23.16 -30.21
N ALA A 217 -3.71 24.23 -29.62
CA ALA A 217 -3.19 24.82 -28.39
C ALA A 217 -3.18 23.82 -27.22
N ALA A 218 -4.20 22.95 -27.12
CA ALA A 218 -4.19 21.86 -26.16
C ALA A 218 -3.06 20.86 -26.47
N GLY A 219 -2.88 20.47 -27.74
CA GLY A 219 -1.80 19.61 -28.19
C GLY A 219 -0.41 20.17 -27.91
N ASP A 220 -0.19 21.46 -28.14
CA ASP A 220 1.06 22.17 -27.85
C ASP A 220 1.34 22.22 -26.34
N LEU A 221 0.30 22.41 -25.50
CA LEU A 221 0.44 22.29 -24.04
C LEU A 221 0.94 20.88 -23.64
N PHE A 222 0.36 19.83 -24.21
CA PHE A 222 0.78 18.46 -23.95
C PHE A 222 2.14 18.09 -24.56
N ARG A 223 2.55 18.73 -25.66
CA ARG A 223 3.85 18.48 -26.31
C ARG A 223 4.99 19.25 -25.65
N ASP A 224 4.80 20.54 -25.42
CA ASP A 224 5.87 21.45 -25.02
C ASP A 224 5.96 21.60 -23.50
N TYR A 225 4.86 21.39 -22.77
CA TYR A 225 4.77 21.58 -21.32
C TYR A 225 4.45 20.28 -20.55
N TRP A 226 4.67 19.10 -21.13
CA TRP A 226 4.46 17.82 -20.42
C TRP A 226 5.29 17.72 -19.13
N TRP A 227 6.52 18.23 -19.13
CA TRP A 227 7.41 18.26 -17.98
C TRP A 227 6.90 19.25 -16.90
N LEU A 228 6.27 20.35 -17.32
CA LEU A 228 5.63 21.31 -16.41
C LEU A 228 4.38 20.71 -15.76
N LEU A 229 3.54 20.01 -16.54
CA LEU A 229 2.37 19.28 -16.04
C LEU A 229 2.78 18.19 -15.04
N LEU A 230 3.85 17.43 -15.34
CA LEU A 230 4.42 16.46 -14.42
C LEU A 230 4.98 17.13 -13.15
N GLY A 231 5.64 18.29 -13.30
CA GLY A 231 6.14 19.09 -12.18
C GLY A 231 5.02 19.59 -11.26
N ILE A 232 3.93 20.13 -11.83
CA ILE A 232 2.74 20.57 -11.08
C ILE A 232 2.10 19.38 -10.36
N LEU A 233 2.00 18.23 -11.01
CA LEU A 233 1.46 17.02 -10.39
C LEU A 233 2.32 16.58 -9.19
N LEU A 234 3.64 16.52 -9.36
CA LEU A 234 4.56 16.14 -8.28
C LEU A 234 4.56 17.15 -7.14
N LEU A 235 4.53 18.45 -7.43
CA LEU A 235 4.39 19.52 -6.43
C LEU A 235 3.05 19.45 -5.72
N GLY A 236 1.96 19.16 -6.44
CA GLY A 236 0.63 18.95 -5.86
C GLY A 236 0.60 17.76 -4.90
N ILE A 237 1.23 16.65 -5.28
CA ILE A 237 1.38 15.47 -4.40
C ILE A 237 2.23 15.81 -3.17
N ALA A 238 3.35 16.50 -3.35
CA ALA A 238 4.22 16.92 -2.25
C ALA A 238 3.51 17.87 -1.29
N TRP A 239 2.76 18.85 -1.83
CA TRP A 239 1.95 19.78 -1.05
C TRP A 239 0.82 19.08 -0.30
N LEU A 240 0.12 18.13 -0.94
CA LEU A 240 -0.88 17.30 -0.28
C LEU A 240 -0.27 16.50 0.87
N ARG A 241 0.89 15.87 0.66
CA ARG A 241 1.60 15.13 1.73
C ARG A 241 1.98 16.04 2.89
N ALA A 242 2.61 17.18 2.63
CA ALA A 242 2.95 18.16 3.66
C ALA A 242 1.70 18.71 4.38
N SER A 243 0.61 18.91 3.64
CA SER A 243 -0.67 19.35 4.21
C SER A 243 -1.33 18.27 5.09
N LEU A 244 -1.06 16.99 4.85
CA LEU A 244 -1.59 15.89 5.68
C LEU A 244 -0.77 15.66 6.95
N GLU A 245 0.48 16.14 7.00
CA GLU A 245 1.29 16.17 8.23
C GLU A 245 0.75 17.18 9.25
N ASN A 246 0.13 18.27 8.79
CA ASN A 246 -0.52 19.24 9.67
C ASN A 246 -1.91 18.75 10.11
N GLU A 247 -2.09 18.50 11.41
CA GLU A 247 -3.34 17.98 11.97
C GLU A 247 -4.58 18.81 11.62
N GLN A 248 -4.49 20.14 11.60
CA GLN A 248 -5.64 21.01 11.29
C GLN A 248 -6.02 20.97 9.82
N ALA A 249 -5.02 20.84 8.94
CA ALA A 249 -5.27 20.71 7.51
C ALA A 249 -5.80 19.31 7.19
N ARG A 250 -5.24 18.25 7.80
CA ARG A 250 -5.76 16.88 7.73
C ARG A 250 -7.22 16.79 8.16
N ARG A 251 -7.60 17.35 9.31
CA ARG A 251 -9.01 17.38 9.77
C ARG A 251 -9.95 18.06 8.77
N ARG A 252 -9.53 19.16 8.14
CA ARG A 252 -10.32 19.87 7.12
C ARG A 252 -10.50 19.02 5.86
N TRP A 253 -9.44 18.34 5.41
CA TRP A 253 -9.50 17.42 4.27
C TRP A 253 -10.40 16.22 4.57
N ASP A 254 -10.19 15.57 5.71
CA ASP A 254 -10.97 14.40 6.15
C ASP A 254 -12.46 14.72 6.26
N ARG A 255 -12.80 15.91 6.76
CA ARG A 255 -14.19 16.39 6.82
C ARG A 255 -14.78 16.68 5.44
N ARG A 256 -14.01 17.26 4.52
CA ARG A 256 -14.46 17.51 3.14
C ARG A 256 -14.68 16.20 2.38
N LEU A 257 -13.78 15.23 2.55
CA LEU A 257 -13.88 13.91 1.92
C LEU A 257 -15.12 13.16 2.41
N LEU A 258 -15.40 13.18 3.71
CA LEU A 258 -16.63 12.62 4.28
C LEU A 258 -17.92 13.29 3.76
N GLY A 259 -17.85 14.57 3.40
CA GLY A 259 -19.00 15.31 2.85
C GLY A 259 -19.21 15.15 1.36
N TRP A 260 -18.29 14.50 0.63
CA TRP A 260 -18.38 14.38 -0.83
C TRP A 260 -19.31 13.23 -1.22
N PRO A 261 -20.21 13.41 -2.22
CA PRO A 261 -21.13 12.35 -2.62
C PRO A 261 -20.33 11.15 -3.16
N LEU A 262 -20.84 9.93 -2.89
CA LEU A 262 -20.21 8.62 -3.20
C LEU A 262 -18.91 8.33 -2.42
N ILE A 263 -17.92 9.24 -2.42
CA ILE A 263 -16.64 9.03 -1.73
C ILE A 263 -16.80 9.04 -0.22
N GLY A 264 -17.57 9.99 0.32
CA GLY A 264 -17.79 10.11 1.76
C GLY A 264 -18.52 8.90 2.35
N ASP A 265 -19.54 8.42 1.64
CA ASP A 265 -20.27 7.21 2.00
C ASP A 265 -19.37 5.96 1.97
N LEU A 266 -18.60 5.79 0.89
CA LEU A 266 -17.62 4.69 0.79
C LEU A 266 -16.58 4.76 1.92
N LEU A 267 -16.05 5.95 2.22
CA LEU A 267 -15.05 6.13 3.28
C LEU A 267 -15.64 5.80 4.65
N ALA A 268 -16.87 6.25 4.93
CA ALA A 268 -17.57 5.93 6.17
C ALA A 268 -17.78 4.42 6.31
N LYS A 269 -18.21 3.72 5.25
CA LYS A 269 -18.36 2.26 5.23
C LYS A 269 -17.04 1.53 5.47
N VAL A 270 -15.95 1.95 4.82
CA VAL A 270 -14.60 1.37 4.99
C VAL A 270 -14.11 1.53 6.43
N GLU A 271 -14.21 2.74 7.00
CA GLU A 271 -13.77 2.98 8.37
C GLU A 271 -14.67 2.27 9.38
N THR A 272 -15.96 2.13 9.10
CA THR A 272 -16.91 1.36 9.94
C THR A 272 -16.57 -0.13 9.94
N ALA A 273 -16.35 -0.73 8.77
CA ALA A 273 -15.95 -2.13 8.65
C ALA A 273 -14.64 -2.39 9.39
N ARG A 274 -13.64 -1.52 9.19
CA ARG A 274 -12.34 -1.59 9.89
C ARG A 274 -12.49 -1.46 11.39
N PHE A 275 -13.26 -0.47 11.86
CA PHE A 275 -13.55 -0.24 13.27
C PHE A 275 -14.18 -1.48 13.90
N ALA A 276 -15.29 -1.96 13.33
CA ALA A 276 -16.06 -3.07 13.87
C ALA A 276 -15.24 -4.37 13.87
N ARG A 277 -14.53 -4.66 12.77
CA ARG A 277 -13.64 -5.83 12.66
C ARG A 277 -12.57 -5.80 13.74
N THR A 278 -11.85 -4.68 13.84
CA THR A 278 -10.71 -4.57 14.74
C THR A 278 -11.17 -4.64 16.20
N LEU A 279 -12.28 -4.00 16.52
CA LEU A 279 -12.85 -4.04 17.86
C LEU A 279 -13.34 -5.45 18.21
N ALA A 280 -14.07 -6.11 17.31
CA ALA A 280 -14.52 -7.50 17.48
C ALA A 280 -13.33 -8.43 17.75
N THR A 281 -12.30 -8.40 16.90
CA THR A 281 -11.11 -9.25 17.04
C THR A 281 -10.38 -9.03 18.37
N LEU A 282 -10.29 -7.78 18.85
CA LEU A 282 -9.67 -7.48 20.14
C LEU A 282 -10.52 -7.96 21.32
N LEU A 283 -11.84 -7.78 21.27
CA LEU A 283 -12.76 -8.27 22.29
C LEU A 283 -12.76 -9.80 22.35
N GLU A 284 -12.77 -10.45 21.19
CA GLU A 284 -12.70 -11.91 21.07
C GLU A 284 -11.39 -12.43 21.69
N ALA A 285 -10.28 -11.71 21.49
CA ALA A 285 -8.98 -11.98 22.12
C ALA A 285 -8.93 -11.69 23.63
N GLY A 286 -10.07 -11.31 24.24
CA GLY A 286 -10.22 -11.13 25.67
C GLY A 286 -9.75 -9.76 26.19
N LEU A 287 -9.47 -8.79 25.31
CA LEU A 287 -9.12 -7.44 25.78
C LEU A 287 -10.36 -6.74 26.34
N PRO A 288 -10.25 -6.03 27.48
CA PRO A 288 -11.33 -5.19 27.98
C PRO A 288 -11.74 -4.13 26.95
N LEU A 289 -13.04 -3.88 26.80
CA LEU A 289 -13.61 -2.97 25.80
C LEU A 289 -12.94 -1.60 25.75
N LEU A 290 -12.69 -0.98 26.91
CA LEU A 290 -12.04 0.33 26.98
C LEU A 290 -10.61 0.31 26.43
N SER A 291 -9.85 -0.75 26.70
CA SER A 291 -8.50 -0.93 26.19
C SER A 291 -8.52 -1.21 24.68
N ALA A 292 -9.44 -2.07 24.23
CA ALA A 292 -9.62 -2.39 22.83
C ALA A 292 -9.99 -1.14 22.02
N LEU A 293 -10.93 -0.33 22.50
CA LEU A 293 -11.40 0.89 21.84
C LEU A 293 -10.27 1.92 21.65
N LYS A 294 -9.40 2.10 22.65
CA LYS A 294 -8.22 2.97 22.55
C LYS A 294 -7.22 2.50 21.49
N LEU A 295 -7.06 1.19 21.33
CA LEU A 295 -6.19 0.62 20.29
C LEU A 295 -6.79 0.83 18.89
N VAL A 296 -8.09 0.60 18.74
CA VAL A 296 -8.80 0.77 17.47
C VAL A 296 -8.73 2.23 17.01
N GLN A 297 -8.90 3.20 17.93
CA GLN A 297 -8.81 4.64 17.63
C GLN A 297 -7.52 5.00 16.88
N GLY A 298 -6.37 4.41 17.27
CA GLY A 298 -5.08 4.67 16.62
C GLY A 298 -4.95 4.07 15.21
N GLY A 299 -5.84 3.15 14.83
CA GLY A 299 -5.87 2.49 13.52
C GLY A 299 -6.85 3.11 12.52
N ILE A 300 -7.66 4.10 12.93
CA ILE A 300 -8.65 4.78 12.09
C ILE A 300 -7.96 5.88 11.29
N SER A 301 -8.17 5.87 9.98
CA SER A 301 -7.40 6.74 9.08
C SER A 301 -7.98 8.16 9.04
N ASN A 302 -9.31 8.27 9.13
CA ASN A 302 -10.03 9.54 9.12
C ASN A 302 -10.03 10.18 10.52
N SER A 303 -9.48 11.37 10.65
CA SER A 303 -9.34 12.07 11.93
C SER A 303 -10.68 12.49 12.56
N VAL A 304 -11.73 12.70 11.76
CA VAL A 304 -13.07 13.03 12.27
C VAL A 304 -13.67 11.81 12.95
N ILE A 305 -13.64 10.65 12.30
CA ILE A 305 -14.11 9.39 12.88
C ILE A 305 -13.28 9.02 14.12
N ALA A 306 -11.95 9.15 14.04
CA ALA A 306 -11.06 8.88 15.16
C ALA A 306 -11.38 9.77 16.38
N SER A 307 -11.70 11.06 16.16
CA SER A 307 -12.09 11.97 17.23
C SER A 307 -13.43 11.59 17.89
N GLY A 308 -14.43 11.18 17.08
CA GLY A 308 -15.71 10.70 17.61
C GLY A 308 -15.56 9.41 18.44
N LEU A 309 -14.69 8.49 18.00
CA LEU A 309 -14.36 7.29 18.77
C LEU A 309 -13.60 7.60 20.07
N ALA A 310 -12.72 8.60 20.05
CA ALA A 310 -12.00 9.05 21.25
C ALA A 310 -12.97 9.58 22.31
N GLU A 311 -13.96 10.35 21.89
CA GLU A 311 -15.01 10.86 22.78
C GLU A 311 -15.91 9.73 23.28
N ALA A 312 -16.25 8.76 22.44
CA ALA A 312 -16.95 7.55 22.88
C ALA A 312 -16.16 6.76 23.93
N ALA A 313 -14.83 6.67 23.81
CA ALA A 313 -13.98 6.02 24.80
C ALA A 313 -13.97 6.75 26.15
N GLU A 314 -13.96 8.09 26.15
CA GLU A 314 -14.07 8.88 27.38
C GLU A 314 -15.46 8.75 28.02
N ASN A 315 -16.53 8.66 27.23
CA ASN A 315 -17.88 8.42 27.74
C ASN A 315 -18.05 7.01 28.30
N LEU A 316 -17.46 6.00 27.66
CA LEU A 316 -17.44 4.63 28.16
C LEU A 316 -16.72 4.54 29.52
N LYS A 317 -15.60 5.27 29.68
CA LYS A 317 -14.90 5.37 30.97
C LYS A 317 -15.77 5.99 32.08
N ARG A 318 -16.75 6.81 31.71
CA ARG A 318 -17.74 7.41 32.63
C ARG A 318 -19.00 6.55 32.82
N GLY A 319 -19.08 5.37 32.17
CA GLY A 319 -20.18 4.42 32.32
C GLY A 319 -21.40 4.68 31.44
N ARG A 320 -21.31 5.56 30.43
CA ARG A 320 -22.44 5.89 29.53
C ARG A 320 -22.66 4.89 28.38
N GLY A 321 -21.94 3.77 28.37
CA GLY A 321 -21.97 2.82 27.27
C GLY A 321 -21.21 3.28 26.02
N LEU A 322 -21.29 2.49 24.95
CA LEU A 322 -20.59 2.71 23.68
C LEU A 322 -21.51 3.30 22.59
N ALA A 323 -22.73 2.79 22.46
CA ALA A 323 -23.61 3.09 21.34
C ALA A 323 -24.14 4.53 21.36
N ASP A 324 -24.63 5.00 22.52
CA ASP A 324 -25.26 6.32 22.64
C ASP A 324 -24.28 7.48 22.33
N PRO A 325 -23.03 7.50 22.84
CA PRO A 325 -22.05 8.52 22.43
C PRO A 325 -21.72 8.49 20.93
N LEU A 326 -21.71 7.32 20.30
CA LEU A 326 -21.47 7.20 18.86
C LEU A 326 -22.66 7.68 18.04
N LEU A 327 -23.88 7.49 18.53
CA LEU A 327 -25.12 8.00 17.95
C LEU A 327 -25.18 9.53 17.97
N GLU A 328 -24.79 10.16 19.08
CA GLU A 328 -24.74 11.61 19.22
C GLU A 328 -23.78 12.25 18.21
N GLN A 329 -22.61 11.62 18.01
CA GLN A 329 -21.56 12.10 17.11
C GLN A 329 -21.86 11.85 15.62
N ARG A 330 -22.76 10.90 15.30
CA ARG A 330 -23.11 10.50 13.93
C ARG A 330 -21.89 10.20 13.03
N VAL A 331 -20.84 9.63 13.60
CA VAL A 331 -19.60 9.29 12.88
C VAL A 331 -19.69 7.98 12.10
N LEU A 332 -20.62 7.10 12.46
CA LEU A 332 -20.83 5.81 11.80
C LEU A 332 -22.22 5.77 11.13
N PRO A 333 -22.41 4.93 10.10
CA PRO A 333 -23.71 4.74 9.46
C PRO A 333 -24.79 4.27 10.45
N PRO A 334 -26.07 4.65 10.26
CA PRO A 334 -27.15 4.34 11.20
C PRO A 334 -27.31 2.84 11.50
N LEU A 335 -27.15 1.99 10.49
CA LEU A 335 -27.24 0.53 10.65
C LEU A 335 -26.17 -0.01 11.60
N ALA A 336 -24.92 0.47 11.48
CA ALA A 336 -23.84 0.08 12.37
C ALA A 336 -24.15 0.46 13.82
N LEU A 337 -24.60 1.71 14.03
CA LEU A 337 -24.92 2.23 15.34
C LEU A 337 -26.06 1.45 16.01
N GLN A 338 -27.10 1.11 15.25
CA GLN A 338 -28.22 0.32 15.75
C GLN A 338 -27.78 -1.09 16.15
N MET A 339 -26.94 -1.73 15.33
CA MET A 339 -26.41 -3.06 15.65
C MET A 339 -25.53 -3.00 16.90
N ILE A 340 -24.62 -2.03 17.00
CA ILE A 340 -23.79 -1.83 18.21
C ILE A 340 -24.67 -1.65 19.45
N LYS A 341 -25.74 -0.85 19.35
CA LYS A 341 -26.71 -0.67 20.44
C LYS A 341 -27.37 -1.97 20.87
N VAL A 342 -27.86 -2.76 19.93
CA VAL A 342 -28.45 -4.08 20.22
C VAL A 342 -27.42 -5.03 20.84
N GLY A 343 -26.18 -5.02 20.36
CA GLY A 343 -25.09 -5.82 20.92
C GLY A 343 -24.73 -5.41 22.35
N GLU A 344 -24.74 -4.12 22.64
CA GLU A 344 -24.53 -3.58 23.99
C GLU A 344 -25.67 -3.93 24.95
N GLU A 345 -26.93 -3.68 24.56
CA GLU A 345 -28.12 -3.97 25.37
C GLU A 345 -28.31 -5.47 25.65
N SER A 346 -27.93 -6.32 24.70
CA SER A 346 -28.00 -7.79 24.85
C SER A 346 -26.77 -8.41 25.51
N GLY A 347 -25.73 -7.62 25.80
CA GLY A 347 -24.44 -8.09 26.31
C GLY A 347 -23.61 -8.89 25.31
N ASN A 348 -24.03 -8.98 24.05
CA ASN A 348 -23.37 -9.73 22.97
C ASN A 348 -22.71 -8.79 21.94
N LEU A 349 -21.87 -7.88 22.43
CA LEU A 349 -21.25 -6.84 21.60
C LEU A 349 -20.28 -7.42 20.56
N GLU A 350 -19.47 -8.41 20.93
CA GLU A 350 -18.46 -9.01 20.04
C GLU A 350 -19.08 -9.70 18.80
N PRO A 351 -20.04 -10.64 18.94
CA PRO A 351 -20.70 -11.24 17.77
C PRO A 351 -21.40 -10.20 16.89
N MET A 352 -21.97 -9.17 17.50
CA MET A 352 -22.68 -8.11 16.78
C MET A 352 -21.70 -7.21 16.00
N LEU A 353 -20.54 -6.87 16.57
CA LEU A 353 -19.48 -6.15 15.86
C LEU A 353 -18.92 -6.98 14.69
N THR A 354 -18.77 -8.30 14.85
CA THR A 354 -18.40 -9.18 13.74
C THR A 354 -19.42 -9.10 12.61
N LYS A 355 -20.72 -9.10 12.94
CA LYS A 355 -21.78 -8.96 11.94
C LYS A 355 -21.77 -7.59 11.27
N VAL A 356 -21.54 -6.50 12.02
CA VAL A 356 -21.36 -5.15 11.47
C VAL A 356 -20.18 -5.16 10.48
N ALA A 357 -19.04 -5.73 10.87
CA ALA A 357 -17.87 -5.80 10.00
C ALA A 357 -18.18 -6.52 8.68
N ASP A 358 -18.84 -7.68 8.73
CA ASP A 358 -19.20 -8.45 7.53
C ASP A 358 -20.18 -7.71 6.60
N VAL A 359 -21.20 -7.05 7.18
CA VAL A 359 -22.17 -6.26 6.42
C VAL A 359 -21.48 -5.09 5.71
N PHE A 360 -20.66 -4.32 6.43
CA PHE A 360 -19.97 -3.17 5.83
C PHE A 360 -18.84 -3.58 4.89
N ASP A 361 -18.16 -4.71 5.11
CA ASP A 361 -17.20 -5.26 4.14
C ASP A 361 -17.91 -5.57 2.80
N GLN A 362 -19.13 -6.12 2.86
CA GLN A 362 -19.94 -6.35 1.66
C GLN A 362 -20.41 -5.03 1.02
N GLU A 363 -20.95 -4.09 1.80
CA GLU A 363 -21.39 -2.78 1.28
C GLU A 363 -20.24 -2.00 0.64
N VAL A 364 -19.02 -2.11 1.17
CA VAL A 364 -17.81 -1.51 0.56
C VAL A 364 -17.57 -2.11 -0.82
N ARG A 365 -17.60 -3.45 -0.96
CA ARG A 365 -17.40 -4.13 -2.25
C ARG A 365 -18.46 -3.70 -3.27
N GLU A 366 -19.72 -3.63 -2.84
CA GLU A 366 -20.84 -3.20 -3.69
C GLU A 366 -20.71 -1.73 -4.09
N SER A 367 -20.36 -0.85 -3.16
CA SER A 367 -20.17 0.59 -3.41
C SER A 367 -19.03 0.83 -4.40
N VAL A 368 -17.90 0.12 -4.23
CA VAL A 368 -16.78 0.16 -5.18
C VAL A 368 -17.24 -0.29 -6.57
N LYS A 369 -17.97 -1.42 -6.66
CA LYS A 369 -18.48 -1.92 -7.93
C LYS A 369 -19.42 -0.91 -8.62
N GLN A 370 -20.35 -0.33 -7.89
CA GLN A 370 -21.29 0.68 -8.41
C GLN A 370 -20.57 1.93 -8.91
N MET A 371 -19.60 2.45 -8.14
CA MET A 371 -18.80 3.61 -8.57
C MET A 371 -18.05 3.32 -9.88
N LEU A 372 -17.56 2.10 -10.06
CA LEU A 372 -16.87 1.68 -11.27
C LEU A 372 -17.80 1.51 -12.46
N THR A 373 -18.99 0.93 -12.25
CA THR A 373 -20.01 0.80 -13.30
C THR A 373 -20.49 2.17 -13.80
N LEU A 374 -20.53 3.19 -12.95
CA LEU A 374 -20.85 4.56 -13.36
C LEU A 374 -19.68 5.27 -14.06
N LEU A 375 -18.44 4.94 -13.67
CA LEU A 375 -17.23 5.52 -14.25
C LEU A 375 -17.09 5.12 -15.73
N GLU A 376 -17.44 3.89 -16.10
CA GLU A 376 -17.27 3.39 -17.47
C GLU A 376 -18.06 4.19 -18.53
N PRO A 377 -19.38 4.40 -18.41
CA PRO A 377 -20.14 5.26 -19.33
C PRO A 377 -19.61 6.69 -19.37
N LEU A 378 -19.20 7.24 -18.22
CA LEU A 378 -18.64 8.59 -18.15
C LEU A 378 -17.34 8.69 -18.95
N LEU A 379 -16.47 7.69 -18.85
CA LEU A 379 -15.23 7.61 -19.63
C LEU A 379 -15.50 7.44 -21.12
N ILE A 380 -16.42 6.56 -21.51
CA ILE A 380 -16.78 6.32 -22.92
C ILE A 380 -17.36 7.58 -23.54
N VAL A 381 -18.34 8.22 -22.89
CA VAL A 381 -18.97 9.45 -23.38
C VAL A 381 -17.95 10.59 -23.40
N GLY A 382 -17.15 10.75 -22.35
CA GLY A 382 -16.11 11.78 -22.29
C GLY A 382 -15.07 11.62 -23.40
N LEU A 383 -14.56 10.41 -23.61
CA LEU A 383 -13.61 10.13 -24.69
C LEU A 383 -14.24 10.33 -26.06
N GLY A 384 -15.48 9.87 -26.25
CA GLY A 384 -16.25 10.07 -27.47
C GLY A 384 -16.42 11.55 -27.81
N LEU A 385 -16.74 12.39 -26.82
CA LEU A 385 -16.83 13.84 -26.98
C LEU A 385 -15.50 14.47 -27.35
N ILE A 386 -14.39 14.05 -26.72
CA ILE A 386 -13.05 14.53 -27.05
C ILE A 386 -12.70 14.16 -28.50
N VAL A 387 -12.84 12.90 -28.87
CA VAL A 387 -12.51 12.40 -30.22
C VAL A 387 -13.40 13.06 -31.27
N ALA A 388 -14.72 13.13 -31.03
CA ALA A 388 -15.66 13.81 -31.93
C ALA A 388 -15.31 15.29 -32.08
N GLY A 389 -14.97 15.99 -31.00
CA GLY A 389 -14.54 17.39 -31.03
C GLY A 389 -13.31 17.60 -31.90
N ILE A 390 -12.35 16.67 -31.86
CA ILE A 390 -11.17 16.72 -32.72
C ILE A 390 -11.53 16.43 -34.18
N ILE A 391 -12.33 15.38 -34.44
CA ILE A 391 -12.77 15.02 -35.80
C ILE A 391 -13.54 16.19 -36.44
N VAL A 392 -14.50 16.79 -35.72
CA VAL A 392 -15.26 17.95 -36.20
C VAL A 392 -14.33 19.13 -36.48
N SER A 393 -13.33 19.37 -35.62
CA SER A 393 -12.33 20.42 -35.84
C SER A 393 -11.51 20.17 -37.11
N ILE A 394 -11.17 18.92 -37.41
CA ILE A 394 -10.47 18.55 -38.65
C ILE A 394 -11.40 18.70 -39.85
N LEU A 395 -12.63 18.20 -39.78
CA LEU A 395 -13.61 18.29 -40.87
C LEU A 395 -13.95 19.73 -41.23
N LEU A 396 -14.16 20.60 -40.23
CA LEU A 396 -14.39 22.03 -40.46
C LEU A 396 -13.18 22.68 -41.13
N ALA A 397 -11.97 22.30 -40.73
CA ALA A 397 -10.77 22.78 -41.37
C ALA A 397 -10.77 22.35 -42.86
N VAL A 398 -11.00 21.07 -43.16
CA VAL A 398 -11.04 20.55 -44.54
C VAL A 398 -12.13 21.21 -45.38
N LEU A 399 -13.34 21.37 -44.84
CA LEU A 399 -14.45 22.05 -45.53
C LEU A 399 -14.11 23.52 -45.83
N SER A 400 -13.53 24.25 -44.87
CA SER A 400 -13.10 25.63 -45.09
C SER A 400 -12.01 25.76 -46.17
N ALA A 401 -11.12 24.77 -46.28
CA ALA A 401 -10.16 24.69 -47.38
C ALA A 401 -10.83 24.54 -48.75
N ASN A 402 -11.96 23.82 -48.82
CA ASN A 402 -12.62 23.49 -50.09
C ASN A 402 -13.64 24.55 -50.53
N GLU A 403 -14.37 25.21 -49.61
CA GLU A 403 -15.31 26.29 -49.96
C GLU A 403 -14.61 27.54 -50.50
N LEU A 404 -13.31 27.71 -50.25
CA LEU A 404 -12.50 28.84 -50.73
C LEU A 404 -11.70 28.50 -52.00
N ALA A 405 -11.85 27.29 -52.55
CA ALA A 405 -11.20 26.86 -53.79
C ALA A 405 -12.01 27.20 -55.06
N PHE A 406 -13.10 27.96 -54.93
CA PHE A 406 -13.92 28.47 -56.04
C PHE A 406 -14.01 29.99 -56.04
#